data_AF-A0A0Q6ULW8-F1
#
_entry.id   AF-A0A0Q6ULW8-F1
#
_cell.length_a   1.000
_cell.length_b   1.000
_cell.length_c   1.000
_cell.angle_alpha   90.00
_cell.angle_beta   90.00
_cell.angle_gamma   90.00
#
_symmetry.space_group_name_H-M   'P 1'
#
loop_
_entity.id
_entity.type
_entity.pdbx_description
1 polymer ?
#
loop_
_entity_poly.entity_id
_entity_poly.type
_entity_poly.pdbx_seq_one_letter_code
_entity_poly.pdbx_strand_id
1 'polypeptide(L)'
;MRSFSRTRVVLTTTIVALTAMIAACSSPPPPPPPVVQAPPPPPPITLSSTVVERASAFRGYMARAGAVSPTFQNGEQIQASLKLGAAYETKSFMNGAVAYAAVLALQDPTFVASVREVAANPTQRQEMINNIFSNPSYAAVFKGSDSAAGLIIDTIGGDGLKVYMAGKAVKQAAYDVQRSSWSKATVVDRDGRLAAAKSLSTTPALAESADVAVLQQASTGGQSLGLTPRAATAPYQPVVIRGLAVAALAALGAAGDSNLSYLDAISNDPGTANCLNMSKLNLYQCLAVSKPHYEDVFCLGQHILIDTGACMVKAAGASLPPEPPPPPKLEPVATKKTVAKKTTTKKKSPAKKG
;
A
#
# COMPACT_ATOMS: atom_id res chain seq x y z
N MET A 1 -6.46 72.68 -36.42
CA MET A 1 -6.53 73.36 -37.73
C MET A 1 -6.50 72.30 -38.84
N ARG A 2 -7.53 72.29 -39.72
CA ARG A 2 -7.58 71.74 -41.11
C ARG A 2 -7.30 70.22 -41.26
N SER A 3 -8.27 69.31 -41.45
CA SER A 3 -9.27 69.13 -42.53
C SER A 3 -8.74 69.41 -43.94
N PHE A 4 -8.65 68.36 -44.79
CA PHE A 4 -8.87 68.31 -46.27
C PHE A 4 -8.69 66.83 -46.69
N SER A 5 -9.73 66.04 -46.95
CA SER A 5 -10.62 66.00 -48.13
C SER A 5 -9.88 65.70 -49.45
N ARG A 6 -10.09 64.50 -50.00
CA ARG A 6 -9.83 64.17 -51.40
C ARG A 6 -11.08 63.52 -52.01
N THR A 7 -11.80 64.36 -52.75
CA THR A 7 -12.64 64.11 -53.95
C THR A 7 -11.88 63.21 -54.94
N ARG A 8 -12.42 62.32 -55.77
CA ARG A 8 -13.51 62.24 -56.77
C ARG A 8 -13.50 60.74 -57.21
N VAL A 9 -14.54 60.09 -57.73
CA VAL A 9 -15.07 60.22 -59.09
C VAL A 9 -16.38 59.42 -59.12
N VAL A 10 -17.43 60.05 -59.65
CA VAL A 10 -18.71 59.44 -59.99
C VAL A 10 -18.59 58.83 -61.38
N LEU A 11 -18.96 57.55 -61.53
CA LEU A 11 -19.37 57.01 -62.83
C LEU A 11 -20.71 56.28 -62.67
N THR A 12 -21.72 56.86 -63.30
CA THR A 12 -23.09 56.38 -63.41
C THR A 12 -23.19 55.34 -64.52
N THR A 13 -23.67 54.14 -64.20
CA THR A 13 -24.23 53.20 -65.19
C THR A 13 -25.56 52.67 -64.68
N THR A 14 -26.63 53.19 -65.26
CA THR A 14 -28.01 52.72 -65.16
C THR A 14 -28.15 51.37 -65.86
N ILE A 15 -28.55 50.33 -65.11
CA ILE A 15 -29.06 49.07 -65.67
C ILE A 15 -30.54 48.99 -65.31
N VAL A 16 -31.39 49.02 -66.34
CA VAL A 16 -32.81 48.72 -66.26
C VAL A 16 -32.95 47.20 -66.11
N ALA A 17 -33.42 46.75 -64.95
CA ALA A 17 -33.76 45.35 -64.71
C ALA A 17 -35.28 45.18 -64.69
N LEU A 18 -35.75 44.38 -65.63
CA LEU A 18 -37.13 43.99 -65.90
C LEU A 18 -37.70 43.20 -64.70
N THR A 19 -38.80 43.67 -64.12
CA THR A 19 -39.55 42.97 -63.06
C THR A 19 -40.33 41.78 -63.63
N ALA A 20 -39.90 40.56 -63.31
CA ALA A 20 -40.73 39.36 -63.41
C ALA A 20 -41.34 39.05 -62.03
N MET A 21 -42.65 39.28 -61.89
CA MET A 21 -43.41 38.88 -60.69
C MET A 21 -43.64 37.37 -60.73
N ILE A 22 -42.77 36.60 -60.07
CA ILE A 22 -43.01 35.19 -59.77
C ILE A 22 -43.67 35.14 -58.40
N ALA A 23 -44.95 34.79 -58.35
CA ALA A 23 -45.66 34.46 -57.12
C ALA A 23 -45.12 33.12 -56.58
N ALA A 24 -44.05 33.19 -55.78
CA ALA A 24 -43.53 32.05 -55.04
C ALA A 24 -44.10 32.08 -53.61
N CYS A 25 -44.85 31.04 -53.24
CA CYS A 25 -45.20 30.75 -51.86
C CYS A 25 -43.91 30.42 -51.09
N SER A 26 -43.28 31.42 -50.45
CA SER A 26 -42.14 31.19 -49.57
C SER A 26 -42.63 30.69 -48.22
N SER A 27 -42.48 29.38 -47.96
CA SER A 27 -42.61 28.84 -46.60
C SER A 27 -41.60 29.54 -45.66
N PRO A 28 -41.98 29.89 -44.43
CA PRO A 28 -41.06 30.49 -43.46
C PRO A 28 -39.84 29.57 -43.25
N PRO A 29 -38.62 30.12 -43.10
CA PRO A 29 -37.46 29.31 -42.78
C PRO A 29 -37.72 28.50 -41.51
N PRO A 30 -37.34 27.21 -41.48
CA PRO A 30 -37.55 26.37 -40.31
C PRO A 30 -36.87 27.01 -39.09
N PRO A 31 -37.50 26.95 -37.90
CA PRO A 31 -36.89 27.49 -36.69
C PRO A 31 -35.51 26.85 -36.48
N PRO A 32 -34.51 27.63 -36.03
CA PRO A 32 -33.18 27.09 -35.76
C PRO A 32 -33.31 25.90 -34.81
N PRO A 33 -32.57 24.79 -35.05
CA PRO A 33 -32.65 23.62 -34.21
C PRO A 33 -32.40 24.01 -32.75
N PRO A 34 -33.13 23.42 -31.78
CA PRO A 34 -32.91 23.69 -30.37
C PRO A 34 -31.43 23.51 -30.07
N VAL A 35 -30.79 24.52 -29.49
CA VAL A 35 -29.41 24.41 -29.01
C VAL A 35 -29.46 23.43 -27.84
N VAL A 36 -29.25 22.14 -28.12
CA VAL A 36 -29.10 21.12 -27.08
C VAL A 36 -27.80 21.45 -26.36
N GLN A 37 -27.91 22.13 -25.22
CA GLN A 37 -26.77 22.46 -24.39
C GLN A 37 -26.12 21.13 -23.98
N ALA A 38 -24.87 20.92 -24.37
CA ALA A 38 -24.15 19.70 -24.02
C ALA A 38 -24.16 19.55 -22.48
N PRO A 39 -24.43 18.35 -21.94
CA PRO A 39 -24.36 18.12 -20.51
C PRO A 39 -23.02 18.63 -19.95
N PRO A 40 -23.00 19.26 -18.77
CA PRO A 40 -21.76 19.74 -18.17
C PRO A 40 -20.79 18.56 -18.01
N PRO A 41 -19.48 18.76 -18.27
CA PRO A 41 -18.51 17.69 -18.17
C PRO A 41 -18.46 17.12 -16.75
N PRO A 42 -18.19 15.82 -16.58
CA PRO A 42 -18.01 15.24 -15.26
C PRO A 42 -16.85 15.93 -14.52
N PRO A 43 -16.92 16.07 -13.18
CA PRO A 43 -15.86 16.69 -12.37
C PRO A 43 -14.49 16.08 -12.66
N PRO A 44 -13.36 16.77 -12.45
CA PRO A 44 -12.06 16.14 -12.62
C PRO A 44 -11.86 14.97 -11.64
N ILE A 45 -11.00 14.01 -12.00
CA ILE A 45 -10.51 13.01 -11.05
C ILE A 45 -9.69 13.76 -10.00
N THR A 46 -10.00 13.55 -8.72
CA THR A 46 -9.34 14.24 -7.62
C THR A 46 -8.97 13.26 -6.52
N LEU A 47 -7.72 13.28 -6.10
CA LEU A 47 -7.22 12.54 -4.95
C LEU A 47 -6.47 13.52 -4.06
N SER A 48 -6.84 13.57 -2.78
CA SER A 48 -6.22 14.42 -1.77
C SER A 48 -4.70 14.23 -1.75
N SER A 49 -3.97 15.34 -1.64
CA SER A 49 -2.51 15.33 -1.51
C SER A 49 -2.06 14.49 -0.31
N THR A 50 -2.79 14.59 0.82
CA THR A 50 -2.54 13.78 2.01
C THR A 50 -2.74 12.28 1.75
N VAL A 51 -3.68 11.89 0.90
CA VAL A 51 -3.85 10.48 0.50
C VAL A 51 -2.67 10.01 -0.34
N VAL A 52 -2.20 10.83 -1.28
CA VAL A 52 -1.01 10.52 -2.10
C VAL A 52 0.26 10.43 -1.24
N GLU A 53 0.43 11.32 -0.27
CA GLU A 53 1.55 11.28 0.69
C GLU A 53 1.55 9.98 1.51
N ARG A 54 0.38 9.52 1.97
CA ARG A 54 0.26 8.25 2.69
C ARG A 54 0.59 7.05 1.80
N ALA A 55 0.18 7.08 0.53
CA ALA A 55 0.55 6.06 -0.43
C ALA A 55 2.08 5.99 -0.62
N SER A 56 2.72 7.15 -0.73
CA SER A 56 4.18 7.26 -0.83
C SER A 56 4.89 6.73 0.43
N ALA A 57 4.41 7.10 1.61
CA ALA A 57 4.97 6.63 2.88
C ALA A 57 4.91 5.09 3.00
N PHE A 58 3.79 4.48 2.62
CA PHE A 58 3.63 3.02 2.57
C PHE A 58 4.61 2.39 1.57
N ARG A 59 4.63 2.87 0.32
CA ARG A 59 5.50 2.35 -0.73
C ARG A 59 6.97 2.45 -0.36
N GLY A 60 7.39 3.59 0.19
CA GLY A 60 8.75 3.81 0.67
C GLY A 60 9.13 2.86 1.80
N TYR A 61 8.25 2.64 2.79
CA TYR A 61 8.51 1.65 3.84
C TYR A 61 8.68 0.24 3.27
N MET A 62 7.76 -0.21 2.40
CA MET A 62 7.80 -1.56 1.83
C MET A 62 9.07 -1.80 1.01
N ALA A 63 9.49 -0.81 0.22
CA ALA A 63 10.73 -0.87 -0.54
C ALA A 63 11.95 -1.00 0.39
N ARG A 64 12.04 -0.17 1.43
CA ARG A 64 13.15 -0.21 2.39
C ARG A 64 13.18 -1.51 3.19
N ALA A 65 12.03 -1.98 3.69
CA ALA A 65 11.92 -3.21 4.45
C ALA A 65 12.26 -4.45 3.58
N GLY A 66 11.82 -4.47 2.32
CA GLY A 66 12.14 -5.54 1.38
C GLY A 66 13.61 -5.57 0.95
N ALA A 67 14.33 -4.46 1.12
CA ALA A 67 15.75 -4.33 0.79
C ALA A 67 16.69 -4.60 1.98
N VAL A 68 16.18 -4.98 3.15
CA VAL A 68 17.04 -5.28 4.31
C VAL A 68 17.94 -6.48 3.99
N SER A 69 19.25 -6.25 4.02
CA SER A 69 20.25 -7.30 3.74
C SER A 69 20.38 -8.30 4.89
N PRO A 70 20.54 -9.61 4.61
CA PRO A 70 20.89 -10.61 5.62
C PRO A 70 22.40 -10.63 6.00
N THR A 71 23.26 -9.85 5.33
CA THR A 71 24.73 -9.94 5.46
C THR A 71 25.30 -9.04 6.57
N PHE A 72 24.92 -9.30 7.82
CA PHE A 72 25.39 -8.51 8.97
C PHE A 72 26.85 -8.80 9.36
N GLN A 73 27.61 -7.74 9.61
CA GLN A 73 29.01 -7.79 10.02
C GLN A 73 29.24 -7.32 11.47
N ASN A 74 28.30 -6.53 12.02
CA ASN A 74 28.42 -5.94 13.34
C ASN A 74 27.05 -5.56 13.93
N GLY A 75 27.07 -5.11 15.20
CA GLY A 75 25.88 -4.69 15.93
C GLY A 75 25.23 -3.43 15.37
N GLU A 76 26.01 -2.49 14.85
CA GLU A 76 25.54 -1.21 14.32
C GLU A 76 24.62 -1.40 13.11
N GLN A 77 24.99 -2.29 12.19
CA GLN A 77 24.16 -2.65 11.04
C GLN A 77 22.81 -3.24 11.48
N ILE A 78 22.79 -4.06 12.54
CA ILE A 78 21.57 -4.66 13.08
C ILE A 78 20.68 -3.57 13.69
N GLN A 79 21.25 -2.65 14.47
CA GLN A 79 20.50 -1.53 15.06
C GLN A 79 19.92 -0.59 13.99
N ALA A 80 20.66 -0.34 12.90
CA ALA A 80 20.15 0.44 11.77
C ALA A 80 18.94 -0.24 11.12
N SER A 81 19.02 -1.54 10.84
CA SER A 81 17.91 -2.31 10.26
C SER A 81 16.71 -2.43 11.20
N LEU A 82 16.93 -2.57 12.51
CA LEU A 82 15.87 -2.54 13.52
C LEU A 82 15.12 -1.20 13.52
N LYS A 83 15.86 -0.08 13.50
CA LYS A 83 15.25 1.26 13.44
C LYS A 83 14.44 1.44 12.17
N LEU A 84 14.98 1.05 11.02
CA LEU A 84 14.30 1.13 9.73
C LEU A 84 13.00 0.32 9.72
N GLY A 85 13.04 -0.95 10.13
CA GLY A 85 11.87 -1.82 10.09
C GLY A 85 10.84 -1.54 11.19
N ALA A 86 11.26 -0.98 12.33
CA ALA A 86 10.33 -0.54 13.37
C ALA A 86 9.61 0.78 13.02
N ALA A 87 10.09 1.55 12.04
CA ALA A 87 9.62 2.91 11.73
C ALA A 87 8.32 2.95 10.90
N TYR A 88 7.25 2.39 11.46
CA TYR A 88 5.88 2.64 10.99
C TYR A 88 4.89 2.54 12.16
N GLU A 89 3.94 3.47 12.17
CA GLU A 89 2.73 3.42 12.99
C GLU A 89 1.63 2.63 12.25
N THR A 90 0.95 1.72 12.95
CA THR A 90 0.13 0.67 12.31
C THR A 90 -1.10 1.22 11.59
N LYS A 91 -1.79 2.22 12.16
CA LYS A 91 -2.94 2.87 11.53
C LYS A 91 -2.52 3.64 10.29
N SER A 92 -1.48 4.44 10.38
CA SER A 92 -0.93 5.25 9.28
C SER A 92 -0.43 4.36 8.14
N PHE A 93 0.22 3.25 8.48
CA PHE A 93 0.71 2.26 7.51
C PHE A 93 -0.43 1.58 6.74
N MET A 94 -1.47 1.15 7.45
CA MET A 94 -2.69 0.59 6.83
C MET A 94 -3.41 1.61 5.95
N ASN A 95 -3.55 2.86 6.42
CA ASN A 95 -4.14 3.92 5.61
C ASN A 95 -3.31 4.18 4.34
N GLY A 96 -1.98 4.12 4.44
CA GLY A 96 -1.09 4.21 3.28
C GLY A 96 -1.24 3.03 2.31
N ALA A 97 -1.48 1.81 2.80
CA ALA A 97 -1.74 0.65 1.95
C ALA A 97 -3.04 0.83 1.13
N VAL A 98 -4.12 1.30 1.76
CA VAL A 98 -5.39 1.61 1.06
C VAL A 98 -5.20 2.76 0.08
N ALA A 99 -4.49 3.80 0.47
CA ALA A 99 -4.19 4.93 -0.40
C ALA A 99 -3.40 4.50 -1.64
N TYR A 100 -2.39 3.65 -1.47
CA TYR A 100 -1.62 3.12 -2.59
C TYR A 100 -2.48 2.19 -3.46
N ALA A 101 -3.30 1.33 -2.86
CA ALA A 101 -4.28 0.52 -3.60
C ALA A 101 -5.23 1.38 -4.47
N ALA A 102 -5.62 2.56 -4.00
CA ALA A 102 -6.43 3.48 -4.78
C ALA A 102 -5.68 4.03 -6.02
N VAL A 103 -4.41 4.42 -5.85
CA VAL A 103 -3.57 4.87 -6.98
C VAL A 103 -3.40 3.75 -8.00
N LEU A 104 -3.22 2.50 -7.54
CA LEU A 104 -3.11 1.33 -8.42
C LEU A 104 -4.41 1.06 -9.19
N ALA A 105 -5.57 1.10 -8.52
CA ALA A 105 -6.86 0.92 -9.20
C ALA A 105 -7.16 2.01 -10.24
N LEU A 106 -6.72 3.26 -9.98
CA LEU A 106 -6.82 4.36 -10.95
C LEU A 106 -5.94 4.15 -12.19
N GLN A 107 -5.01 3.19 -12.19
CA GLN A 107 -4.27 2.81 -13.40
C GLN A 107 -5.09 1.94 -14.36
N ASP A 108 -6.24 1.40 -13.95
CA ASP A 108 -7.09 0.61 -14.83
C ASP A 108 -8.06 1.49 -15.63
N PRO A 109 -7.89 1.62 -16.95
CA PRO A 109 -8.71 2.52 -17.76
C PRO A 109 -10.17 2.03 -17.88
N THR A 110 -10.43 0.72 -17.78
CA THR A 110 -11.79 0.16 -17.86
C THR A 110 -12.56 0.51 -16.60
N PHE A 111 -11.92 0.33 -15.44
CA PHE A 111 -12.45 0.73 -14.15
C PHE A 111 -12.75 2.22 -14.11
N VAL A 112 -11.77 3.06 -14.46
CA VAL A 112 -11.96 4.51 -14.49
C VAL A 112 -13.10 4.87 -15.43
N ALA A 113 -13.11 4.39 -16.69
CA ALA A 113 -14.18 4.69 -17.63
C ALA A 113 -15.57 4.32 -17.09
N SER A 114 -15.72 3.14 -16.49
CA SER A 114 -16.99 2.68 -15.91
C SER A 114 -17.47 3.57 -14.76
N VAL A 115 -16.57 4.07 -13.91
CA VAL A 115 -16.93 5.03 -12.86
C VAL A 115 -17.31 6.39 -13.46
N ARG A 116 -16.61 6.82 -14.52
CA ARG A 116 -16.84 8.10 -15.19
C ARG A 116 -18.18 8.16 -15.92
N GLU A 117 -18.70 7.03 -16.40
CA GLU A 117 -20.06 6.92 -16.92
C GLU A 117 -21.10 7.33 -15.86
N VAL A 118 -20.95 6.86 -14.61
CA VAL A 118 -21.81 7.26 -13.49
C VAL A 118 -21.58 8.72 -13.08
N ALA A 119 -20.33 9.19 -13.13
CA ALA A 119 -19.97 10.57 -12.78
C ALA A 119 -20.62 11.64 -13.68
N ALA A 120 -21.04 11.27 -14.89
CA ALA A 120 -21.65 12.18 -15.87
C ALA A 120 -23.05 12.67 -15.45
N ASN A 121 -23.80 11.88 -14.66
CA ASN A 121 -25.10 12.28 -14.13
C ASN A 121 -24.95 12.74 -12.66
N PRO A 122 -25.25 14.02 -12.31
CA PRO A 122 -25.05 14.53 -10.96
C PRO A 122 -25.81 13.77 -9.86
N THR A 123 -27.03 13.31 -10.15
CA THR A 123 -27.86 12.57 -9.19
C THR A 123 -27.30 11.17 -8.96
N GLN A 124 -27.02 10.42 -10.03
CA GLN A 124 -26.43 9.08 -9.91
C GLN A 124 -25.04 9.12 -9.27
N ARG A 125 -24.24 10.15 -9.60
CA ARG A 125 -22.95 10.40 -8.98
C ARG A 125 -23.09 10.56 -7.47
N GLN A 126 -23.99 11.43 -7.00
CA GLN A 126 -24.16 11.68 -5.57
C GLN A 126 -24.68 10.44 -4.83
N GLU A 127 -25.63 9.72 -5.44
CA GLU A 127 -26.12 8.46 -4.90
C GLU A 127 -25.00 7.43 -4.77
N MET A 128 -24.17 7.28 -5.80
CA MET A 128 -23.04 6.36 -5.80
C MET A 128 -21.98 6.74 -4.75
N ILE A 129 -21.67 8.03 -4.61
CA ILE A 129 -20.78 8.54 -3.56
C ILE A 129 -21.31 8.11 -2.17
N ASN A 130 -22.60 8.33 -1.91
CA ASN A 130 -23.22 7.97 -0.63
C ASN A 130 -23.21 6.45 -0.39
N ASN A 131 -23.45 5.66 -1.45
CA ASN A 131 -23.41 4.21 -1.39
C ASN A 131 -21.99 3.71 -1.05
N ILE A 132 -20.95 4.24 -1.69
CA ILE A 132 -19.56 3.86 -1.42
C ILE A 132 -19.13 4.27 0.00
N PHE A 133 -19.51 5.46 0.48
CA PHE A 133 -19.24 5.86 1.86
C PHE A 133 -19.94 4.95 2.88
N SER A 134 -21.15 4.48 2.58
CA SER A 134 -21.90 3.57 3.44
C SER A 134 -21.35 2.15 3.41
N ASN A 135 -20.94 1.67 2.23
CA ASN A 135 -20.35 0.35 2.04
C ASN A 135 -19.32 0.36 0.88
N PRO A 136 -18.02 0.23 1.19
CA PRO A 136 -16.95 0.18 0.18
C PRO A 136 -17.13 -0.90 -0.91
N SER A 137 -17.91 -1.96 -0.67
CA SER A 137 -18.11 -3.02 -1.67
C SER A 137 -18.86 -2.55 -2.92
N TYR A 138 -19.56 -1.41 -2.88
CA TYR A 138 -20.17 -0.82 -4.06
C TYR A 138 -19.16 -0.50 -5.16
N ALA A 139 -17.88 -0.30 -4.82
CA ALA A 139 -16.84 -0.09 -5.82
C ALA A 139 -16.54 -1.33 -6.69
N ALA A 140 -16.92 -2.53 -6.23
CA ALA A 140 -16.73 -3.75 -7.00
C ALA A 140 -17.77 -3.94 -8.13
N VAL A 141 -18.82 -3.11 -8.19
CA VAL A 141 -19.88 -3.24 -9.22
C VAL A 141 -19.47 -2.68 -10.58
N PHE A 142 -18.44 -1.83 -10.61
CA PHE A 142 -17.95 -1.21 -11.85
C PHE A 142 -17.25 -2.25 -12.72
N LYS A 143 -17.36 -2.07 -14.05
CA LYS A 143 -16.60 -2.89 -15.01
C LYS A 143 -15.11 -2.63 -14.81
N GLY A 144 -14.26 -3.64 -14.94
CA GLY A 144 -12.81 -3.53 -14.69
C GLY A 144 -12.43 -3.51 -13.20
N SER A 145 -13.38 -3.69 -12.28
CA SER A 145 -13.05 -3.83 -10.85
C SER A 145 -12.22 -5.08 -10.55
N ASP A 146 -12.38 -6.14 -11.34
CA ASP A 146 -11.59 -7.37 -11.31
C ASP A 146 -10.15 -7.15 -11.79
N SER A 147 -9.96 -6.40 -12.87
CA SER A 147 -8.64 -6.07 -13.39
C SER A 147 -7.90 -5.06 -12.49
N ALA A 148 -8.61 -4.05 -11.99
CA ALA A 148 -8.10 -3.12 -10.98
C ALA A 148 -7.75 -3.85 -9.66
N ALA A 149 -8.58 -4.80 -9.23
CA ALA A 149 -8.27 -5.65 -8.08
C ALA A 149 -7.00 -6.46 -8.31
N GLY A 150 -6.81 -7.01 -9.51
CA GLY A 150 -5.57 -7.72 -9.87
C GLY A 150 -4.32 -6.85 -9.75
N LEU A 151 -4.38 -5.58 -10.20
CA LEU A 151 -3.28 -4.63 -10.01
C LEU A 151 -2.91 -4.44 -8.53
N ILE A 152 -3.91 -4.32 -7.66
CA ILE A 152 -3.71 -4.18 -6.22
C ILE A 152 -3.10 -5.46 -5.63
N ILE A 153 -3.69 -6.62 -5.92
CA ILE A 153 -3.27 -7.93 -5.40
C ILE A 153 -1.81 -8.21 -5.79
N ASP A 154 -1.48 -8.05 -7.06
CA ASP A 154 -0.16 -8.39 -7.59
C ASP A 154 0.91 -7.43 -7.04
N THR A 155 0.58 -6.13 -6.92
CA THR A 155 1.55 -5.12 -6.46
C THR A 155 1.74 -5.16 -4.95
N ILE A 156 0.67 -4.98 -4.16
CA ILE A 156 0.76 -4.95 -2.69
C ILE A 156 1.12 -6.34 -2.14
N GLY A 157 0.54 -7.39 -2.72
CA GLY A 157 0.88 -8.77 -2.38
C GLY A 157 2.33 -9.10 -2.74
N GLY A 158 2.80 -8.67 -3.90
CA GLY A 158 4.20 -8.82 -4.32
C GLY A 158 5.18 -8.08 -3.40
N ASP A 159 4.86 -6.85 -2.99
CA ASP A 159 5.67 -6.09 -2.04
C ASP A 159 5.66 -6.74 -0.65
N GLY A 160 4.51 -7.21 -0.18
CA GLY A 160 4.39 -8.03 1.03
C GLY A 160 5.28 -9.27 0.98
N LEU A 161 5.28 -9.97 -0.17
CA LEU A 161 6.08 -11.16 -0.38
C LEU A 161 7.59 -10.87 -0.37
N LYS A 162 8.02 -9.75 -0.96
CA LYS A 162 9.43 -9.31 -0.90
C LYS A 162 9.88 -9.10 0.55
N VAL A 163 9.09 -8.38 1.35
CA VAL A 163 9.38 -8.15 2.78
C VAL A 163 9.41 -9.47 3.55
N TYR A 164 8.44 -10.35 3.30
CA TYR A 164 8.37 -11.68 3.92
C TYR A 164 9.60 -12.53 3.58
N MET A 165 10.03 -12.57 2.31
CA MET A 165 11.22 -13.30 1.87
C MET A 165 12.52 -12.70 2.44
N ALA A 166 12.66 -11.38 2.46
CA ALA A 166 13.77 -10.70 3.14
C ALA A 166 13.82 -11.11 4.62
N GLY A 167 12.67 -11.19 5.28
CA GLY A 167 12.57 -11.67 6.66
C GLY A 167 13.00 -13.12 6.85
N LYS A 168 12.66 -14.03 5.93
CA LYS A 168 13.15 -15.42 5.96
C LYS A 168 14.67 -15.47 5.82
N ALA A 169 15.25 -14.67 4.92
CA ALA A 169 16.70 -14.58 4.74
C ALA A 169 17.40 -13.99 5.98
N VAL A 170 16.86 -12.92 6.57
CA VAL A 170 17.39 -12.32 7.80
C VAL A 170 17.27 -13.27 8.99
N LYS A 171 16.14 -13.97 9.14
CA LYS A 171 15.97 -14.99 10.18
C LYS A 171 16.98 -16.12 10.01
N GLN A 172 17.26 -16.55 8.78
CA GLN A 172 18.32 -17.52 8.51
C GLN A 172 19.70 -16.97 8.91
N ALA A 173 19.99 -15.71 8.58
CA ALA A 173 21.22 -15.06 8.98
C ALA A 173 21.43 -15.04 10.50
N ALA A 174 20.37 -14.94 11.31
CA ALA A 174 20.47 -15.06 12.76
C ALA A 174 21.12 -16.40 13.18
N TYR A 175 20.71 -17.51 12.56
CA TYR A 175 21.29 -18.83 12.82
C TYR A 175 22.71 -18.98 12.27
N ASP A 176 23.07 -18.22 11.24
CA ASP A 176 24.41 -18.27 10.66
C ASP A 176 25.40 -17.47 11.51
N VAL A 177 25.05 -16.21 11.80
CA VAL A 177 25.91 -15.30 12.56
C VAL A 177 26.05 -15.73 14.02
N GLN A 178 25.11 -16.49 14.62
CA GLN A 178 25.24 -17.00 16.00
C GLN A 178 26.52 -17.84 16.23
N ARG A 179 27.18 -18.30 15.17
CA ARG A 179 28.45 -19.02 15.25
C ARG A 179 29.66 -18.08 15.39
N SER A 180 29.52 -16.83 15.01
CA SER A 180 30.57 -15.79 15.11
C SER A 180 30.74 -15.29 16.54
N SER A 181 31.95 -14.85 16.92
CA SER A 181 32.21 -14.29 18.25
C SER A 181 31.57 -12.93 18.45
N TRP A 182 31.61 -12.05 17.44
CA TRP A 182 31.05 -10.71 17.51
C TRP A 182 29.54 -10.71 17.79
N SER A 183 28.80 -11.67 17.22
CA SER A 183 27.33 -11.70 17.34
C SER A 183 26.85 -12.17 18.71
N LYS A 184 27.71 -12.88 19.46
CA LYS A 184 27.47 -13.34 20.84
C LYS A 184 27.75 -12.25 21.87
N ALA A 185 28.37 -11.14 21.46
CA ALA A 185 28.53 -9.98 22.33
C ALA A 185 27.15 -9.46 22.74
N THR A 186 27.04 -9.03 24.00
CA THR A 186 25.79 -8.50 24.55
C THR A 186 25.54 -7.11 23.97
N VAL A 187 24.30 -6.87 23.54
CA VAL A 187 23.86 -5.52 23.15
C VAL A 187 24.01 -4.59 24.35
N VAL A 188 24.75 -3.49 24.19
CA VAL A 188 25.10 -2.58 25.29
C VAL A 188 23.86 -1.90 25.89
N ASP A 189 23.05 -1.26 25.06
CA ASP A 189 21.85 -0.51 25.49
C ASP A 189 20.57 -1.23 25.05
N ARG A 190 20.23 -2.31 25.75
CA ARG A 190 19.05 -3.15 25.43
C ARG A 190 17.74 -2.40 25.64
N ASP A 191 17.65 -1.65 26.74
CA ASP A 191 16.44 -0.93 27.12
C ASP A 191 16.22 0.27 26.21
N GLY A 192 17.27 1.04 25.89
CA GLY A 192 17.20 2.14 24.93
C GLY A 192 16.88 1.67 23.52
N ARG A 193 17.40 0.52 23.08
CA ARG A 193 17.00 -0.12 21.81
C ARG A 193 15.51 -0.46 21.77
N LEU A 194 14.97 -1.08 22.82
CA LEU A 194 13.54 -1.39 22.91
C LEU A 194 12.69 -0.11 22.93
N ALA A 195 13.11 0.89 23.70
CA ALA A 195 12.44 2.19 23.77
C ALA A 195 12.42 2.89 22.40
N ALA A 196 13.54 2.85 21.66
CA ALA A 196 13.62 3.38 20.30
C ALA A 196 12.67 2.66 19.34
N ALA A 197 12.62 1.32 19.38
CA ALA A 197 11.70 0.54 18.55
C ALA A 197 10.23 0.90 18.84
N LYS A 198 9.85 1.07 20.11
CA LYS A 198 8.51 1.51 20.50
C LYS A 198 8.20 2.92 20.03
N SER A 199 9.12 3.87 20.23
CA SER A 199 8.94 5.27 19.80
C SER A 199 8.81 5.41 18.28
N LEU A 200 9.62 4.67 17.52
CA LEU A 200 9.54 4.65 16.05
C LEU A 200 8.24 4.02 15.56
N SER A 201 7.71 3.04 16.28
CA SER A 201 6.47 2.35 15.94
C SER A 201 5.20 3.15 16.24
N THR A 202 5.32 4.32 16.87
CA THR A 202 4.21 5.27 17.06
C THR A 202 4.34 6.51 16.19
N THR A 203 5.35 6.55 15.32
CA THR A 203 5.61 7.69 14.42
C THR A 203 5.20 7.30 13.00
N PRO A 204 4.28 8.04 12.35
CA PRO A 204 3.94 7.83 10.95
C PRO A 204 5.19 7.94 10.05
N ALA A 205 5.30 7.04 9.07
CA ALA A 205 6.37 7.12 8.09
C ALA A 205 6.20 8.38 7.22
N LEU A 206 7.32 8.96 6.80
CA LEU A 206 7.34 10.14 5.94
C LEU A 206 7.20 9.74 4.46
N ALA A 207 6.51 10.59 3.69
CA ALA A 207 6.45 10.51 2.25
C ALA A 207 7.76 10.99 1.59
N GLU A 208 8.02 10.54 0.37
CA GLU A 208 9.19 10.96 -0.41
C GLU A 208 8.72 11.87 -1.57
N SER A 209 9.21 13.12 -1.63
CA SER A 209 8.65 14.14 -2.56
C SER A 209 8.68 13.73 -4.04
N ALA A 210 9.74 13.05 -4.48
CA ALA A 210 9.82 12.54 -5.85
C ALA A 210 8.77 11.46 -6.13
N ASP A 211 8.51 10.60 -5.15
CA ASP A 211 7.51 9.55 -5.25
C ASP A 211 6.08 10.10 -5.17
N VAL A 212 5.83 11.10 -4.32
CA VAL A 212 4.56 11.83 -4.28
C VAL A 212 4.22 12.44 -5.64
N ALA A 213 5.19 13.06 -6.32
CA ALA A 213 4.97 13.63 -7.65
C ALA A 213 4.56 12.55 -8.67
N VAL A 214 5.22 11.39 -8.65
CA VAL A 214 4.90 10.24 -9.50
C VAL A 214 3.49 9.73 -9.21
N LEU A 215 3.16 9.48 -7.93
CA LEU A 215 1.86 8.94 -7.54
C LEU A 215 0.71 9.93 -7.80
N GLN A 216 0.97 11.24 -7.68
CA GLN A 216 0.00 12.28 -8.04
C GLN A 216 -0.33 12.22 -9.53
N GLN A 217 0.68 12.18 -10.41
CA GLN A 217 0.47 12.08 -11.85
C GLN A 217 -0.20 10.76 -12.24
N ALA A 218 0.16 9.66 -11.57
CA ALA A 218 -0.48 8.37 -11.75
C ALA A 218 -1.98 8.42 -11.40
N SER A 219 -2.35 9.06 -10.28
CA SER A 219 -3.73 9.14 -9.82
C SER A 219 -4.67 9.90 -10.77
N THR A 220 -4.14 10.81 -11.59
CA THR A 220 -4.91 11.63 -12.54
C THR A 220 -4.76 11.16 -13.99
N GLY A 221 -4.10 10.03 -14.24
CA GLY A 221 -3.84 9.50 -15.58
C GLY A 221 -2.77 10.24 -16.38
N GLY A 222 -1.98 11.12 -15.74
CA GLY A 222 -0.89 11.86 -16.38
C GLY A 222 0.39 11.03 -16.56
N GLN A 223 0.54 9.95 -15.79
CA GLN A 223 1.67 9.03 -15.88
C GLN A 223 1.22 7.58 -15.66
N SER A 224 1.76 6.64 -16.43
CA SER A 224 1.57 5.22 -16.16
C SER A 224 2.60 4.70 -15.15
N LEU A 225 2.17 3.83 -14.25
CA LEU A 225 3.06 3.06 -13.37
C LEU A 225 3.68 1.81 -14.04
N GLY A 226 3.39 1.56 -15.33
CA GLY A 226 3.93 0.40 -16.06
C GLY A 226 3.38 -0.94 -15.57
N LEU A 227 2.16 -0.94 -15.04
CA LEU A 227 1.51 -2.14 -14.52
C LEU A 227 0.73 -2.87 -15.61
N THR A 228 0.64 -4.19 -15.50
CA THR A 228 -0.14 -5.03 -16.41
C THR A 228 -1.39 -5.53 -15.69
N PRO A 229 -2.60 -5.09 -16.08
CA PRO A 229 -3.83 -5.56 -15.46
C PRO A 229 -4.06 -7.06 -15.71
N ARG A 230 -4.58 -7.75 -14.70
CA ARG A 230 -5.15 -9.10 -14.85
C ARG A 230 -6.45 -9.20 -14.06
N ALA A 231 -7.43 -9.94 -14.55
CA ALA A 231 -8.67 -10.17 -13.81
C ALA A 231 -8.41 -11.01 -12.54
N ALA A 232 -8.76 -10.49 -11.37
CA ALA A 232 -8.80 -11.23 -10.12
C ALA A 232 -10.20 -11.74 -9.81
N THR A 233 -10.30 -12.89 -9.13
CA THR A 233 -11.58 -13.48 -8.75
C THR A 233 -11.98 -13.04 -7.34
N ALA A 234 -13.23 -12.65 -7.17
CA ALA A 234 -13.83 -12.38 -5.85
C ALA A 234 -13.96 -13.69 -5.01
N PRO A 235 -14.05 -13.62 -3.66
CA PRO A 235 -14.14 -12.41 -2.83
C PRO A 235 -12.79 -11.70 -2.64
N TYR A 236 -12.81 -10.37 -2.76
CA TYR A 236 -11.64 -9.52 -2.53
C TYR A 236 -11.41 -9.26 -1.03
N GLN A 237 -10.14 -9.13 -0.64
CA GLN A 237 -9.77 -8.77 0.73
C GLN A 237 -10.03 -7.28 1.03
N PRO A 238 -10.15 -6.87 2.31
CA PRO A 238 -10.54 -5.51 2.67
C PRO A 238 -9.68 -4.40 2.08
N VAL A 239 -8.34 -4.55 2.00
CA VAL A 239 -7.45 -3.54 1.38
C VAL A 239 -7.80 -3.33 -0.09
N VAL A 240 -8.11 -4.40 -0.82
CA VAL A 240 -8.51 -4.33 -2.24
C VAL A 240 -9.84 -3.59 -2.38
N ILE A 241 -10.86 -3.99 -1.61
CA ILE A 241 -12.18 -3.34 -1.65
C ILE A 241 -12.09 -1.86 -1.29
N ARG A 242 -11.35 -1.52 -0.23
CA ARG A 242 -11.19 -0.14 0.24
C ARG A 242 -10.36 0.69 -0.74
N GLY A 243 -9.34 0.11 -1.36
CA GLY A 243 -8.58 0.74 -2.44
C GLY A 243 -9.46 1.07 -3.65
N LEU A 244 -10.27 0.11 -4.11
CA LEU A 244 -11.26 0.32 -5.17
C LEU A 244 -12.27 1.41 -4.79
N ALA A 245 -12.72 1.45 -3.53
CA ALA A 245 -13.65 2.47 -3.05
C ALA A 245 -13.06 3.88 -3.09
N VAL A 246 -11.83 4.06 -2.59
CA VAL A 246 -11.14 5.36 -2.65
C VAL A 246 -10.86 5.76 -4.10
N ALA A 247 -10.49 4.83 -4.97
CA ALA A 247 -10.30 5.07 -6.41
C ALA A 247 -11.61 5.49 -7.11
N ALA A 248 -12.72 4.80 -6.83
CA ALA A 248 -14.03 5.16 -7.35
C ALA A 248 -14.45 6.55 -6.87
N LEU A 249 -14.28 6.86 -5.58
CA LEU A 249 -14.53 8.21 -5.05
C LEU A 249 -13.66 9.27 -5.74
N ALA A 250 -12.39 8.96 -6.02
CA ALA A 250 -11.52 9.88 -6.75
C ALA A 250 -12.03 10.13 -8.17
N ALA A 251 -12.42 9.07 -8.89
CA ALA A 251 -12.97 9.17 -10.24
C ALA A 251 -14.36 9.85 -10.29
N LEU A 252 -15.14 9.79 -9.21
CA LEU A 252 -16.39 10.53 -9.01
C LEU A 252 -16.16 12.00 -8.61
N GLY A 253 -14.91 12.41 -8.32
CA GLY A 253 -14.57 13.76 -7.88
C GLY A 253 -14.84 14.01 -6.38
N ALA A 254 -14.87 12.95 -5.57
CA ALA A 254 -15.24 12.96 -4.16
C ALA A 254 -14.10 12.51 -3.21
N ALA A 255 -12.86 12.37 -3.69
CA ALA A 255 -11.71 12.03 -2.85
C ALA A 255 -10.72 13.21 -2.63
N GLY A 256 -11.21 14.44 -2.72
CA GLY A 256 -10.45 15.64 -2.33
C GLY A 256 -10.41 15.89 -0.82
N ASP A 257 -9.68 16.93 -0.40
CA ASP A 257 -9.41 17.25 1.01
C ASP A 257 -10.68 17.48 1.84
N SER A 258 -11.78 17.94 1.22
CA SER A 258 -13.07 18.15 1.90
C SER A 258 -13.67 16.85 2.47
N ASN A 259 -13.29 15.69 1.93
CA ASN A 259 -13.79 14.39 2.36
C ASN A 259 -12.75 13.55 3.11
N LEU A 260 -11.61 14.15 3.53
CA LEU A 260 -10.49 13.40 4.11
C LEU A 260 -10.89 12.57 5.35
N SER A 261 -11.76 13.08 6.21
CA SER A 261 -12.28 12.34 7.38
C SER A 261 -13.08 11.09 6.99
N TYR A 262 -13.84 11.16 5.90
CA TYR A 262 -14.57 10.01 5.36
C TYR A 262 -13.61 9.01 4.68
N LEU A 263 -12.59 9.50 3.98
CA LEU A 263 -11.55 8.64 3.40
C LEU A 263 -10.76 7.91 4.51
N ASP A 264 -10.50 8.57 5.64
CA ASP A 264 -9.90 7.94 6.82
C ASP A 264 -10.78 6.82 7.39
N ALA A 265 -12.09 7.03 7.45
CA ALA A 265 -13.04 6.02 7.90
C ALA A 265 -13.10 4.82 6.93
N ILE A 266 -13.09 5.07 5.61
CA ILE A 266 -13.02 4.02 4.58
C ILE A 266 -11.70 3.25 4.68
N SER A 267 -10.60 3.90 5.03
CA SER A 267 -9.30 3.22 5.07
C SER A 267 -9.14 2.28 6.27
N ASN A 268 -10.04 2.34 7.26
CA ASN A 268 -9.97 1.53 8.46
C ASN A 268 -10.24 0.04 8.20
N ASP A 269 -9.24 -0.82 8.40
CA ASP A 269 -9.34 -2.27 8.33
C ASP A 269 -8.89 -2.93 9.65
N PRO A 270 -9.84 -3.29 10.55
CA PRO A 270 -9.50 -3.92 11.82
C PRO A 270 -8.73 -5.23 11.70
N GLY A 271 -8.93 -6.00 10.61
CA GLY A 271 -8.25 -7.27 10.41
C GLY A 271 -6.75 -7.08 10.18
N THR A 272 -6.41 -6.19 9.25
CA THR A 272 -5.01 -5.83 8.96
C THR A 272 -4.38 -5.09 10.13
N ALA A 273 -5.11 -4.16 10.77
CA ALA A 273 -4.63 -3.45 11.95
C ALA A 273 -4.26 -4.41 13.08
N ASN A 274 -5.11 -5.41 13.38
CA ASN A 274 -4.82 -6.41 14.40
C ASN A 274 -3.59 -7.24 14.06
N CYS A 275 -3.42 -7.64 12.80
CA CYS A 275 -2.24 -8.38 12.35
C CYS A 275 -0.95 -7.57 12.59
N LEU A 276 -0.93 -6.30 12.17
CA LEU A 276 0.22 -5.41 12.33
C LEU A 276 0.50 -5.08 13.80
N ASN A 277 -0.54 -4.89 14.62
CA ASN A 277 -0.40 -4.68 16.06
C ASN A 277 0.22 -5.91 16.74
N MET A 278 -0.18 -7.12 16.35
CA MET A 278 0.42 -8.34 16.87
C MET A 278 1.90 -8.48 16.47
N SER A 279 2.25 -8.14 15.23
CA SER A 279 3.66 -8.07 14.79
C SER A 279 4.48 -7.13 15.68
N LYS A 280 3.98 -5.92 15.99
CA LYS A 280 4.65 -4.98 16.91
C LYS A 280 4.78 -5.54 18.33
N LEU A 281 3.72 -6.15 18.86
CA LEU A 281 3.75 -6.74 20.21
C LEU A 281 4.78 -7.87 20.30
N ASN A 282 4.80 -8.76 19.31
CA ASN A 282 5.78 -9.84 19.25
C ASN A 282 7.21 -9.30 19.15
N LEU A 283 7.43 -8.25 18.36
CA LEU A 283 8.71 -7.57 18.29
C LEU A 283 9.15 -7.07 19.67
N TYR A 284 8.29 -6.35 20.39
CA TYR A 284 8.65 -5.81 21.71
C TYR A 284 8.98 -6.90 22.71
N GLN A 285 8.22 -8.00 22.71
CA GLN A 285 8.47 -9.14 23.57
C GLN A 285 9.81 -9.80 23.24
N CYS A 286 10.11 -9.97 21.95
CA CYS A 286 11.38 -10.52 21.48
C CYS A 286 12.58 -9.63 21.88
N LEU A 287 12.50 -8.33 21.60
CA LEU A 287 13.59 -7.40 21.92
C LEU A 287 13.80 -7.25 23.44
N ALA A 288 12.74 -7.34 24.25
CA ALA A 288 12.83 -7.26 25.72
C ALA A 288 13.69 -8.38 26.33
N VAL A 289 13.64 -9.58 25.74
CA VAL A 289 14.43 -10.73 26.21
C VAL A 289 15.74 -10.93 25.45
N SER A 290 15.84 -10.38 24.22
CA SER A 290 17.04 -10.47 23.39
C SER A 290 18.28 -9.91 24.09
N LYS A 291 19.38 -10.68 24.17
CA LYS A 291 20.66 -10.27 24.81
C LYS A 291 21.80 -10.11 23.81
N PRO A 292 22.28 -11.17 23.13
CA PRO A 292 23.30 -11.05 22.10
C PRO A 292 22.75 -10.52 20.77
N HIS A 293 23.62 -9.95 19.94
CA HIS A 293 23.25 -9.38 18.64
C HIS A 293 22.52 -10.36 17.70
N TYR A 294 22.84 -11.66 17.71
CA TYR A 294 22.14 -12.61 16.83
C TYR A 294 20.64 -12.77 17.19
N GLU A 295 20.24 -12.52 18.45
CA GLU A 295 18.83 -12.54 18.85
C GLU A 295 18.08 -11.31 18.28
N ASP A 296 18.76 -10.16 18.15
CA ASP A 296 18.22 -8.99 17.46
C ASP A 296 18.00 -9.24 15.97
N VAL A 297 18.91 -9.98 15.32
CA VAL A 297 18.73 -10.42 13.93
C VAL A 297 17.50 -11.33 13.81
N PHE A 298 17.29 -12.22 14.78
CA PHE A 298 16.09 -13.07 14.81
C PHE A 298 14.81 -12.23 14.97
N CYS A 299 14.77 -11.30 15.93
CA CYS A 299 13.61 -10.44 16.15
C CYS A 299 13.30 -9.58 14.91
N LEU A 300 14.33 -9.07 14.23
CA LEU A 300 14.21 -8.35 12.96
C LEU A 300 13.61 -9.24 11.86
N GLY A 301 14.18 -10.42 11.65
CA GLY A 301 13.72 -11.34 10.61
C GLY A 301 12.28 -11.84 10.85
N GLN A 302 11.98 -12.27 12.07
CA GLN A 302 10.68 -12.84 12.42
C GLN A 302 9.60 -11.77 12.58
N HIS A 303 9.78 -10.82 13.49
CA HIS A 303 8.66 -9.99 13.96
C HIS A 303 8.53 -8.65 13.26
N ILE A 304 9.62 -8.16 12.65
CA ILE A 304 9.55 -6.97 11.79
C ILE A 304 9.25 -7.36 10.35
N LEU A 305 10.00 -8.29 9.77
CA LEU A 305 9.92 -8.56 8.34
C LEU A 305 8.91 -9.66 7.99
N ILE A 306 9.07 -10.88 8.53
CA ILE A 306 8.13 -12.00 8.25
C ILE A 306 6.70 -11.64 8.65
N ASP A 307 6.48 -11.24 9.91
CA ASP A 307 5.13 -10.98 10.40
C ASP A 307 4.46 -9.83 9.62
N THR A 308 5.16 -8.71 9.35
CA THR A 308 4.62 -7.58 8.58
C THR A 308 4.35 -7.95 7.13
N GLY A 309 5.31 -8.61 6.46
CA GLY A 309 5.15 -9.06 5.08
C GLY A 309 3.97 -10.02 4.93
N ALA A 310 3.82 -10.96 5.88
CA ALA A 310 2.69 -11.88 5.93
C ALA A 310 1.35 -11.16 6.12
N CYS A 311 1.30 -10.15 7.00
CA CYS A 311 0.11 -9.31 7.15
C CYS A 311 -0.28 -8.65 5.82
N MET A 312 0.69 -8.09 5.09
CA MET A 312 0.41 -7.40 3.82
C MET A 312 0.04 -8.34 2.67
N VAL A 313 0.68 -9.51 2.57
CA VAL A 313 0.30 -10.57 1.61
C VAL A 313 -1.16 -10.97 1.83
N LYS A 314 -1.52 -11.25 3.09
CA LYS A 314 -2.90 -11.62 3.45
C LYS A 314 -3.88 -10.48 3.20
N ALA A 315 -3.53 -9.26 3.58
CA ALA A 315 -4.38 -8.08 3.41
C ALA A 315 -4.68 -7.78 1.93
N ALA A 316 -3.70 -8.03 1.05
CA ALA A 316 -3.87 -7.92 -0.39
C ALA A 316 -4.66 -9.09 -0.99
N GLY A 317 -4.81 -10.22 -0.29
CA GLY A 317 -5.42 -11.44 -0.84
C GLY A 317 -4.49 -12.29 -1.68
N ALA A 318 -3.18 -12.05 -1.60
CA ALA A 318 -2.17 -12.92 -2.18
C ALA A 318 -1.89 -14.13 -1.26
N SER A 319 -1.28 -15.17 -1.80
CA SER A 319 -0.89 -16.36 -1.05
C SER A 319 0.57 -16.29 -0.58
N LEU A 320 0.81 -16.77 0.63
CA LEU A 320 2.17 -17.02 1.10
C LEU A 320 2.70 -18.33 0.52
N PRO A 321 4.01 -18.43 0.23
CA PRO A 321 4.64 -19.69 -0.11
C PRO A 321 4.45 -20.72 1.02
N PRO A 322 4.24 -22.01 0.69
CA PRO A 322 4.12 -23.05 1.71
C PRO A 322 5.38 -23.10 2.57
N GLU A 323 5.21 -23.15 3.89
CA GLU A 323 6.35 -23.34 4.79
C GLU A 323 6.81 -24.80 4.75
N PRO A 324 8.14 -25.07 4.70
CA PRO A 324 8.64 -26.42 4.85
C PRO A 324 8.25 -26.96 6.24
N PRO A 325 7.97 -28.28 6.36
CA PRO A 325 7.57 -28.87 7.62
C PRO A 325 8.64 -28.65 8.70
N PRO A 326 8.25 -28.50 9.98
CA PRO A 326 9.22 -28.36 11.06
C PRO A 326 10.16 -29.58 11.07
N PRO A 327 11.46 -29.39 11.36
CA PRO A 327 12.35 -30.53 11.55
C PRO A 327 11.77 -31.44 12.65
N PRO A 328 11.88 -32.77 12.49
CA PRO A 328 11.38 -33.71 13.48
C PRO A 328 11.99 -33.38 14.85
N LYS A 329 11.15 -33.34 15.89
CA LYS A 329 11.63 -33.16 17.27
C LYS A 329 12.64 -34.26 17.54
N LEU A 330 13.87 -33.90 17.89
CA LEU A 330 14.85 -34.86 18.37
C LEU A 330 14.27 -35.49 19.63
N GLU A 331 13.89 -36.76 19.56
CA GLU A 331 13.51 -37.52 20.75
C GLU A 331 14.70 -37.51 21.71
N PRO A 332 14.48 -37.27 23.01
CA PRO A 332 15.57 -37.31 23.96
C PRO A 332 16.19 -38.70 23.94
N VAL A 333 17.43 -38.79 23.43
CA VAL A 333 18.24 -39.99 23.53
C VAL A 333 18.35 -40.30 25.01
N ALA A 334 17.68 -41.37 25.44
CA ALA A 334 17.80 -41.88 26.79
C ALA A 334 19.27 -42.25 27.00
N THR A 335 20.05 -41.36 27.62
CA THR A 335 21.38 -41.69 28.12
C THR A 335 21.18 -42.78 29.16
N LYS A 336 21.39 -44.04 28.76
CA LYS A 336 21.59 -45.15 29.68
C LYS A 336 22.78 -44.77 30.56
N LYS A 337 22.51 -44.31 31.78
CA LYS A 337 23.53 -44.21 32.83
C LYS A 337 24.11 -45.60 33.02
N THR A 338 25.32 -45.83 32.51
CA THR A 338 26.15 -46.96 32.92
C THR A 338 26.46 -46.76 34.40
N VAL A 339 25.78 -47.53 35.24
CA VAL A 339 26.08 -47.62 36.67
C VAL A 339 27.46 -48.27 36.78
N ALA A 340 28.49 -47.46 37.03
CA ALA A 340 29.81 -47.96 37.41
C ALA A 340 29.67 -48.72 38.74
N LYS A 341 29.81 -50.04 38.67
CA LYS A 341 29.81 -50.93 39.83
C LYS A 341 31.09 -50.66 40.63
N LYS A 342 30.99 -49.88 41.71
CA LYS A 342 32.08 -49.70 42.69
C LYS A 342 32.42 -51.05 43.31
N THR A 343 33.59 -51.59 42.97
CA THR A 343 34.23 -52.69 43.67
C THR A 343 34.65 -52.21 45.06
N THR A 344 33.94 -52.64 46.09
CA THR A 344 34.30 -52.41 47.50
C THR A 344 35.44 -53.35 47.90
N THR A 345 36.66 -52.83 47.92
CA THR A 345 37.82 -53.47 48.57
C THR A 345 37.62 -53.44 50.09
N LYS A 346 37.45 -54.62 50.68
CA LYS A 346 37.22 -54.81 52.13
C LYS A 346 38.52 -54.57 52.90
N LYS A 347 38.70 -53.38 53.46
CA LYS A 347 39.83 -53.04 54.35
C LYS A 347 39.53 -53.56 55.76
N LYS A 348 40.28 -54.57 56.21
CA LYS A 348 40.28 -55.06 57.62
C LYS A 348 40.73 -53.92 58.54
N SER A 349 39.98 -53.67 59.62
CA SER A 349 40.46 -52.89 60.77
C SER A 349 40.64 -53.81 61.98
N PRO A 350 41.65 -53.59 62.83
CA PRO A 350 41.96 -54.43 63.98
C PRO A 350 41.33 -53.89 65.27
N ALA A 351 40.95 -54.80 66.17
CA ALA A 351 40.66 -54.58 67.58
C ALA A 351 40.53 -55.97 68.23
N LYS A 352 40.93 -56.27 69.48
CA LYS A 352 41.70 -55.62 70.55
C LYS A 352 41.92 -56.75 71.58
N LYS A 353 42.97 -56.64 72.39
CA LYS A 353 43.40 -57.62 73.41
C LYS A 353 42.27 -58.19 74.28
N GLY A 354 42.39 -59.50 74.53
CA GLY A 354 41.85 -60.29 75.64
C GLY A 354 42.66 -61.57 75.68
#